data_AF-A0A151JPW7-F1
#
_entry.id   AF-A0A151JPW7-F1
#
_cell.length_a   1.000
_cell.length_b   1.000
_cell.length_c   1.000
_cell.angle_alpha   90.00
_cell.angle_beta   90.00
_cell.angle_gamma   90.00
#
_symmetry.space_group_name_H-M   'P 1'
#
loop_
_entity.id
_entity.type
_entity.pdbx_description
1 polymer ?
#
loop_
_entity_poly.entity_id
_entity_poly.type
_entity_poly.pdbx_seq_one_letter_code
_entity_poly.pdbx_strand_id
1 'polypeptide(L)'
;MEALSKQQWEVYRTATRYHICEKPFTPDDTRVRDHCHLTGRYGGPAHSNCNLNYKNSMYIPVVFHNLSGYDAHFIIKEIATAYDGNVDVLPITKENYYTLPGFTWDAMLKHTRVRFELLTDIDMVIAIAPDSPTGYILEVDLEYPQRLHDRHTDLPFCPTRDKPPSKREDKLLATLYDKQRYVIHYRNLQQCTRHGLRVTKIHRVLQFAQSPWLRDYIELNTKFRTLAKNEFEKNLYKLMNNAVFGKTMENVRNHVDVKLLTKWNGRYGAEAMIAKPNFHSRSVFAENLIAVELRKLEVKFNKPIYVGMCILDISKVCLYEFHHEYMSPMFQDKCKIMYTDTDSLIYRIECDDAYETVKRDIARFDTSDYPADNAYGMPLANKKVPGLMKDENNGMIMTEFVGLRAKMYAVRVDGKKDTKKVKGVKSNVVARTITFDDYTRCLNDEIEMTRRQSCTRSKLHEIYTISESKIALSLYDDKRYVVPDSTETLPWGHWRIPF
;
A
#
# COMPACT_ATOMS: atom_id res chain seq x y z
N MET A 1 6.13 -20.29 -40.55
CA MET A 1 4.87 -19.52 -40.60
C MET A 1 3.74 -20.50 -40.84
N GLU A 2 2.69 -20.46 -40.02
CA GLU A 2 1.50 -21.31 -40.24
C GLU A 2 0.81 -20.95 -41.57
N ALA A 3 0.17 -21.93 -42.20
CA ALA A 3 -0.65 -21.68 -43.39
C ALA A 3 -1.89 -20.85 -43.00
N LEU A 4 -2.16 -19.76 -43.72
CA LEU A 4 -3.32 -18.92 -43.43
C LEU A 4 -4.64 -19.63 -43.75
N SER A 5 -5.63 -19.44 -42.89
CA SER A 5 -7.00 -19.87 -43.14
C SER A 5 -7.65 -19.03 -44.26
N LYS A 6 -8.74 -19.54 -44.85
CA LYS A 6 -9.51 -18.80 -45.88
C LYS A 6 -9.97 -17.43 -45.39
N GLN A 7 -10.38 -17.33 -44.13
CA GLN A 7 -10.83 -16.07 -43.52
C GLN A 7 -9.67 -15.09 -43.35
N GLN A 8 -8.48 -15.55 -42.96
CA GLN A 8 -7.30 -14.68 -42.82
C GLN A 8 -6.79 -14.18 -44.17
N TRP A 9 -6.88 -15.00 -45.23
CA TRP A 9 -6.61 -14.55 -46.59
C TRP A 9 -7.58 -13.47 -47.05
N GLU A 10 -8.85 -13.56 -46.66
CA GLU A 10 -9.84 -12.53 -46.98
C GLU A 10 -9.52 -11.21 -46.28
N VAL A 11 -9.20 -11.27 -44.98
CA VAL A 11 -8.78 -10.10 -44.21
C VAL A 11 -7.48 -9.48 -44.78
N TYR A 12 -6.51 -10.30 -45.18
CA TYR A 12 -5.27 -9.82 -45.78
C TYR A 12 -5.50 -9.08 -47.11
N ARG A 13 -6.44 -9.56 -47.94
CA ARG A 13 -6.74 -8.97 -49.26
C ARG A 13 -7.57 -7.70 -49.13
N THR A 14 -8.59 -7.72 -48.26
CA THR A 14 -9.57 -6.64 -48.10
C THR A 14 -9.12 -5.51 -47.17
N ALA A 15 -8.04 -5.69 -46.40
CA ALA A 15 -7.52 -4.65 -45.53
C ALA A 15 -7.23 -3.34 -46.29
N THR A 16 -7.58 -2.22 -45.65
CA THR A 16 -7.35 -0.84 -46.15
C THR A 16 -6.25 -0.07 -45.40
N ARG A 17 -5.75 -0.62 -44.28
CA ARG A 17 -4.59 -0.09 -43.52
C ARG A 17 -3.63 -1.21 -43.10
N TYR A 18 -2.37 -0.88 -42.93
CA TYR A 18 -1.33 -1.78 -42.40
C TYR A 18 -1.40 -1.87 -40.87
N HIS A 19 -1.26 -3.06 -40.29
CA HIS A 19 -1.46 -3.25 -38.84
C HIS A 19 -0.30 -2.73 -37.96
N ILE A 20 0.94 -2.66 -38.50
CA ILE A 20 2.11 -2.19 -37.73
C ILE A 20 2.15 -0.66 -37.61
N CYS A 21 1.92 0.04 -38.73
CA CYS A 21 2.08 1.50 -38.82
C CYS A 21 0.75 2.25 -38.94
N GLU A 22 -0.37 1.54 -39.08
CA GLU A 22 -1.74 2.08 -39.26
C GLU A 22 -1.90 3.03 -40.46
N LYS A 23 -0.94 3.06 -41.39
CA LYS A 23 -1.03 3.87 -42.62
C LYS A 23 -1.91 3.17 -43.68
N PRO A 24 -2.62 3.94 -44.53
CA PRO A 24 -3.38 3.39 -45.65
C PRO A 24 -2.46 2.75 -46.69
N PHE A 25 -3.00 1.85 -47.51
CA PHE A 25 -2.28 1.26 -48.63
C PHE A 25 -2.04 2.28 -49.73
N THR A 26 -0.81 2.33 -50.25
CA THR A 26 -0.51 3.00 -51.51
C THR A 26 -0.16 1.97 -52.59
N PRO A 27 -0.41 2.26 -53.89
CA PRO A 27 -0.15 1.32 -54.98
C PRO A 27 1.31 0.88 -55.09
N ASP A 28 2.24 1.70 -54.60
CA ASP A 28 3.69 1.47 -54.66
C ASP A 28 4.21 0.62 -53.49
N ASP A 29 3.36 0.23 -52.54
CA ASP A 29 3.78 -0.51 -51.35
C ASP A 29 3.86 -2.02 -51.57
N THR A 30 5.02 -2.61 -51.26
CA THR A 30 5.15 -4.08 -51.17
C THR A 30 4.50 -4.60 -49.89
N ARG A 31 3.28 -5.15 -50.03
CA ARG A 31 2.52 -5.79 -48.94
C ARG A 31 3.12 -7.15 -48.57
N VAL A 32 3.45 -7.34 -47.30
CA VAL A 32 3.95 -8.62 -46.74
C VAL A 32 3.08 -9.12 -45.60
N ARG A 33 3.25 -10.39 -45.26
CA ARG A 33 2.53 -11.07 -44.18
C ARG A 33 3.41 -11.13 -42.94
N ASP A 34 3.06 -10.36 -41.92
CA ASP A 34 3.72 -10.48 -40.62
C ASP A 34 3.22 -11.72 -39.86
N HIS A 35 4.08 -12.28 -39.02
CA HIS A 35 3.73 -13.39 -38.16
C HIS A 35 4.52 -13.33 -36.84
N CYS A 36 3.91 -13.84 -35.78
CA CYS A 36 4.58 -13.99 -34.50
C CYS A 36 5.71 -15.02 -34.62
N HIS A 37 6.95 -14.63 -34.34
CA HIS A 37 8.11 -15.54 -34.41
C HIS A 37 8.13 -16.59 -33.28
N LEU A 38 7.35 -16.40 -32.21
CA LEU A 38 7.24 -17.36 -31.09
C LEU A 38 6.14 -18.40 -31.31
N THR A 39 4.98 -17.99 -31.87
CA THR A 39 3.80 -18.86 -32.03
C THR A 39 3.52 -19.27 -33.46
N GLY A 40 4.19 -18.65 -34.45
CA GLY A 40 3.97 -18.90 -35.88
C GLY A 40 2.68 -18.29 -36.45
N ARG A 41 1.81 -17.72 -35.60
CA ARG A 41 0.49 -17.18 -35.96
C ARG A 41 0.58 -15.89 -36.76
N TYR A 42 -0.36 -15.72 -37.69
CA TYR A 42 -0.47 -14.55 -38.55
C TYR A 42 -0.80 -13.27 -37.77
N GLY A 43 -0.01 -12.20 -37.97
CA GLY A 43 -0.15 -10.91 -37.29
C GLY A 43 -0.96 -9.87 -38.06
N GLY A 44 -0.86 -9.88 -39.40
CA GLY A 44 -1.60 -8.96 -40.26
C GLY A 44 -0.82 -8.51 -41.51
N PRO A 45 -1.42 -7.67 -42.38
CA PRO A 45 -0.70 -7.05 -43.48
C PRO A 45 0.27 -5.99 -42.97
N ALA A 46 1.53 -6.03 -43.42
CA ALA A 46 2.56 -5.05 -43.08
C ALA A 46 3.28 -4.54 -44.34
N HIS A 47 3.86 -3.33 -44.27
CA HIS A 47 4.88 -2.92 -45.25
C HIS A 47 6.11 -3.81 -45.08
N SER A 48 6.79 -4.15 -46.18
CA SER A 48 8.07 -4.88 -46.13
C SER A 48 9.06 -4.24 -45.14
N ASN A 49 9.23 -2.91 -45.21
CA ASN A 49 10.11 -2.17 -44.31
C ASN A 49 9.64 -2.13 -42.85
N CYS A 50 8.32 -2.02 -42.61
CA CYS A 50 7.78 -2.08 -41.25
C CYS A 50 8.00 -3.47 -40.65
N ASN A 51 7.78 -4.53 -41.43
CA ASN A 51 7.98 -5.91 -41.02
C ASN A 51 9.46 -6.19 -40.67
N LEU A 52 10.39 -5.73 -41.50
CA LEU A 52 11.84 -5.88 -41.23
C LEU A 52 12.30 -5.13 -39.98
N ASN A 53 11.73 -3.94 -39.73
CA ASN A 53 12.07 -3.13 -38.56
C ASN A 53 11.29 -3.51 -37.30
N TYR A 54 10.20 -4.29 -37.44
CA TYR A 54 9.40 -4.79 -36.33
C TYR A 54 10.13 -5.94 -35.65
N LYS A 55 11.10 -5.58 -34.80
CA LYS A 55 11.84 -6.55 -34.00
C LYS A 55 10.98 -6.98 -32.82
N ASN A 56 10.51 -8.22 -32.84
CA ASN A 56 10.00 -8.86 -31.63
C ASN A 56 11.08 -8.79 -30.55
N SER A 57 10.76 -8.12 -29.44
CA SER A 57 11.62 -8.03 -28.27
C SER A 57 11.82 -9.44 -27.72
N MET A 58 13.01 -10.04 -27.92
CA MET A 58 13.33 -11.40 -27.44
C MET A 58 13.61 -11.45 -25.94
N TYR A 59 12.92 -10.62 -25.15
CA TYR A 59 12.86 -10.81 -23.72
C TYR A 59 11.85 -11.92 -23.48
N ILE A 60 12.33 -13.08 -23.03
CA ILE A 60 11.46 -14.06 -22.37
C ILE A 60 11.42 -13.64 -20.90
N PRO A 61 10.34 -12.98 -20.42
CA PRO A 61 10.19 -12.76 -19.00
C PRO A 61 9.96 -14.12 -18.34
N VAL A 62 11.00 -14.68 -17.72
CA VAL A 62 10.84 -15.80 -16.81
C VAL A 62 10.30 -15.24 -15.50
N VAL A 63 9.00 -15.42 -15.28
CA VAL A 63 8.31 -14.92 -14.08
C VAL A 63 8.37 -16.01 -13.01
N PHE A 64 9.20 -15.80 -12.00
CA PHE A 64 9.15 -16.61 -10.79
C PHE A 64 8.08 -16.06 -9.85
N HIS A 65 7.13 -16.91 -9.48
CA HIS A 65 6.18 -16.58 -8.42
C HIS A 65 6.80 -16.98 -7.06
N ASN A 66 6.97 -15.97 -6.19
CA ASN A 66 7.19 -16.09 -4.75
C ASN A 66 8.59 -16.49 -4.23
N LEU A 67 9.67 -15.93 -4.78
CA LEU A 67 11.04 -16.05 -4.24
C LEU A 67 11.30 -15.19 -2.99
N SER A 68 10.34 -15.08 -2.06
CA SER A 68 10.53 -14.23 -0.87
C SER A 68 11.61 -14.80 0.06
N GLY A 69 12.75 -14.13 0.10
CA GLY A 69 13.75 -14.23 1.17
C GLY A 69 14.85 -15.28 1.02
N TYR A 70 14.65 -16.39 0.28
CA TYR A 70 15.60 -17.52 0.36
C TYR A 70 15.83 -18.33 -0.93
N ASP A 71 14.92 -18.34 -1.91
CA ASP A 71 14.95 -19.33 -3.00
C ASP A 71 15.56 -18.87 -4.33
N ALA A 72 16.08 -17.65 -4.44
CA ALA A 72 16.70 -17.18 -5.69
C ALA A 72 18.21 -17.51 -5.80
N HIS A 73 18.84 -17.91 -4.69
CA HIS A 73 20.29 -17.92 -4.54
C HIS A 73 21.02 -18.91 -5.47
N PHE A 74 20.50 -20.14 -5.57
CA PHE A 74 21.06 -21.17 -6.46
C PHE A 74 20.83 -20.82 -7.94
N ILE A 75 19.70 -20.17 -8.25
CA ILE A 75 19.34 -19.75 -9.62
C ILE A 75 20.27 -18.65 -10.12
N ILE A 76 20.58 -17.64 -9.29
CA ILE A 76 21.47 -16.53 -9.67
C ILE A 76 22.90 -17.00 -9.89
N LYS A 77 23.40 -17.88 -9.00
CA LYS A 77 24.73 -18.46 -9.12
C LYS A 77 24.86 -19.18 -10.46
N GLU A 78 23.89 -20.05 -10.79
CA GLU A 78 23.92 -20.79 -12.06
C GLU A 78 23.70 -19.89 -13.29
N ILE A 79 22.80 -18.91 -13.25
CA ILE A 79 22.62 -17.97 -14.37
C ILE A 79 23.89 -17.14 -14.62
N ALA A 80 24.59 -16.72 -13.56
CA ALA A 80 25.81 -15.94 -13.67
C ALA A 80 27.03 -16.77 -14.16
N THR A 81 27.02 -18.08 -13.96
CA THR A 81 28.12 -18.98 -14.37
C THR A 81 27.86 -19.73 -15.67
N ALA A 82 26.60 -19.94 -16.07
CA ALA A 82 26.24 -20.79 -17.21
C ALA A 82 26.06 -20.04 -18.55
N TYR A 83 25.99 -18.69 -18.54
CA TYR A 83 25.77 -17.90 -19.75
C TYR A 83 26.86 -16.83 -19.94
N ASP A 84 27.47 -16.78 -21.13
CA ASP A 84 28.38 -15.70 -21.52
C ASP A 84 27.58 -14.46 -21.96
N GLY A 85 27.67 -13.36 -21.20
CA GLY A 85 26.99 -12.09 -21.50
C GLY A 85 26.68 -11.23 -20.27
N ASN A 86 26.04 -10.08 -20.49
CA ASN A 86 25.53 -9.24 -19.39
C ASN A 86 24.14 -9.73 -18.98
N VAL A 87 23.99 -10.16 -17.72
CA VAL A 87 22.69 -10.48 -17.12
C VAL A 87 22.19 -9.24 -16.38
N ASP A 88 21.15 -8.61 -16.93
CA ASP A 88 20.48 -7.47 -16.28
C ASP A 88 19.36 -7.98 -15.38
N VAL A 89 19.51 -7.73 -14.08
CA VAL A 89 18.53 -8.09 -13.07
C VAL A 89 17.84 -6.81 -12.60
N LEU A 90 16.52 -6.84 -12.41
CA LEU A 90 15.74 -5.72 -11.84
C LEU A 90 15.36 -6.02 -10.37
N PRO A 91 16.28 -5.79 -9.42
CA PRO A 91 16.02 -5.98 -8.00
C PRO A 91 15.25 -4.80 -7.40
N ILE A 92 14.28 -5.10 -6.54
CA ILE A 92 13.61 -4.15 -5.64
C ILE A 92 14.52 -3.87 -4.42
N THR A 93 15.25 -4.90 -3.98
CA THR A 93 16.42 -4.87 -3.08
C THR A 93 17.31 -6.08 -3.45
N LYS A 94 18.52 -6.20 -2.90
CA LYS A 94 19.46 -7.35 -3.04
C LYS A 94 18.84 -8.77 -2.92
N GLU A 95 17.60 -8.88 -2.43
CA GLU A 95 16.88 -10.13 -2.14
C GLU A 95 15.43 -10.17 -2.71
N ASN A 96 14.99 -9.19 -3.51
CA ASN A 96 13.60 -9.14 -4.05
C ASN A 96 13.58 -8.71 -5.53
N TYR A 97 12.72 -9.32 -6.35
CA TYR A 97 12.62 -9.06 -7.80
C TYR A 97 11.26 -8.50 -8.24
N TYR A 98 11.26 -7.78 -9.36
CA TYR A 98 10.04 -7.21 -9.96
C TYR A 98 9.10 -8.31 -10.46
N THR A 99 7.84 -8.29 -10.01
CA THR A 99 6.79 -9.19 -10.50
C THR A 99 5.87 -8.49 -11.51
N LEU A 100 4.95 -9.26 -12.10
CA LEU A 100 3.95 -8.94 -13.14
C LEU A 100 3.20 -7.57 -13.08
N PRO A 101 3.03 -6.85 -11.95
CA PRO A 101 2.35 -5.55 -11.90
C PRO A 101 2.99 -4.41 -12.73
N GLY A 102 4.20 -4.61 -13.27
CA GLY A 102 4.85 -3.65 -14.17
C GLY A 102 4.19 -3.47 -15.52
N PHE A 103 3.71 -4.56 -16.11
CA PHE A 103 3.26 -4.60 -17.50
C PHE A 103 1.89 -3.94 -17.69
N THR A 104 0.97 -4.13 -16.74
CA THR A 104 -0.37 -3.49 -16.73
C THR A 104 -0.28 -1.96 -16.63
N TRP A 105 0.80 -1.45 -16.04
CA TRP A 105 0.99 -0.03 -15.76
C TRP A 105 1.48 0.76 -16.98
N ASP A 106 2.36 0.19 -17.81
CA ASP A 106 2.89 0.86 -19.00
C ASP A 106 1.82 1.06 -20.10
N ALA A 107 0.76 0.25 -20.11
CA ALA A 107 -0.40 0.43 -20.99
C ALA A 107 -1.29 1.63 -20.61
N MET A 108 -1.39 1.96 -19.31
CA MET A 108 -2.25 3.04 -18.81
C MET A 108 -1.65 4.43 -19.05
N LEU A 109 -0.31 4.56 -18.99
CA LEU A 109 0.41 5.82 -19.14
C LEU A 109 0.33 6.45 -20.53
N LYS A 110 -0.08 5.70 -21.55
CA LYS A 110 -0.23 6.20 -22.94
C LYS A 110 -1.46 7.12 -23.12
N HIS A 111 -2.35 7.23 -22.12
CA HIS A 111 -3.70 7.80 -22.31
C HIS A 111 -4.03 9.16 -21.65
N THR A 112 -3.25 9.73 -20.71
CA THR A 112 -3.84 10.69 -19.74
C THR A 112 -3.64 12.21 -19.90
N ARG A 113 -2.82 12.74 -20.85
CA ARG A 113 -2.73 14.18 -21.26
C ARG A 113 -3.28 15.26 -20.28
N VAL A 114 -2.70 15.45 -19.09
CA VAL A 114 -3.21 16.37 -18.02
C VAL A 114 -2.67 17.81 -18.14
N ARG A 115 -3.50 18.82 -17.78
CA ARG A 115 -3.18 20.27 -17.73
C ARG A 115 -3.46 20.86 -16.33
N PHE A 116 -2.70 21.86 -15.88
CA PHE A 116 -2.83 22.53 -14.58
C PHE A 116 -3.55 23.88 -14.71
N GLU A 117 -4.46 24.21 -13.78
CA GLU A 117 -5.14 25.51 -13.69
C GLU A 117 -5.26 25.96 -12.23
N LEU A 118 -5.32 27.29 -12.02
CA LEU A 118 -5.44 27.90 -10.69
C LEU A 118 -6.91 28.24 -10.41
N LEU A 119 -7.48 27.64 -9.37
CA LEU A 119 -8.84 27.94 -8.89
C LEU A 119 -8.78 28.84 -7.65
N THR A 120 -9.62 29.86 -7.63
CA THR A 120 -9.65 30.89 -6.58
C THR A 120 -10.88 30.80 -5.67
N ASP A 121 -11.85 29.93 -5.97
CA ASP A 121 -13.11 29.82 -5.21
C ASP A 121 -13.27 28.44 -4.56
N ILE A 122 -13.41 28.43 -3.24
CA ILE A 122 -13.57 27.22 -2.43
C ILE A 122 -15.01 26.69 -2.44
N ASP A 123 -16.00 27.57 -2.61
CA ASP A 123 -17.42 27.18 -2.56
C ASP A 123 -17.75 26.28 -3.75
N MET A 124 -17.08 26.52 -4.89
CA MET A 124 -17.10 25.61 -6.03
C MET A 124 -16.58 24.21 -5.69
N VAL A 125 -15.56 24.07 -4.84
CA VAL A 125 -14.97 22.78 -4.44
C VAL A 125 -15.84 22.07 -3.40
N ILE A 126 -16.51 22.81 -2.51
CA ILE A 126 -17.42 22.26 -1.51
C ILE A 126 -18.68 21.65 -2.17
N ALA A 127 -19.16 22.26 -3.25
CA ALA A 127 -20.37 21.81 -3.96
C ALA A 127 -20.19 20.58 -4.88
N ILE A 128 -18.98 20.05 -5.02
CA ILE A 128 -18.67 18.99 -6.00
C ILE A 128 -19.15 17.63 -5.50
N ALA A 129 -20.00 16.99 -6.30
CA ALA A 129 -20.46 15.64 -6.04
C ALA A 129 -19.31 14.63 -6.10
N PRO A 130 -19.29 13.59 -5.23
CA PRO A 130 -18.23 12.58 -5.20
C PRO A 130 -18.01 11.80 -6.50
N ASP A 131 -19.04 11.73 -7.35
CA ASP A 131 -19.08 11.03 -8.64
C ASP A 131 -18.90 11.96 -9.85
N SER A 132 -18.60 13.25 -9.61
CA SER A 132 -18.25 14.22 -10.64
C SER A 132 -17.16 13.66 -11.58
N PRO A 133 -17.21 13.92 -12.90
CA PRO A 133 -16.13 13.52 -13.81
C PRO A 133 -14.82 14.31 -13.56
N THR A 134 -14.88 15.34 -12.72
CA THR A 134 -13.74 16.20 -12.38
C THR A 134 -13.49 16.19 -10.87
N GLY A 135 -12.25 15.90 -10.48
CA GLY A 135 -11.75 15.92 -9.10
C GLY A 135 -10.63 16.94 -8.90
N TYR A 136 -10.33 17.21 -7.62
CA TYR A 136 -9.35 18.22 -7.22
C TYR A 136 -8.43 17.74 -6.09
N ILE A 137 -7.16 18.14 -6.16
CA ILE A 137 -6.20 18.09 -5.06
C ILE A 137 -5.83 19.54 -4.74
N LEU A 138 -5.86 19.92 -3.47
CA LEU A 138 -5.59 21.28 -3.04
C LEU A 138 -4.41 21.31 -2.07
N GLU A 139 -3.60 22.35 -2.14
CA GLU A 139 -2.66 22.73 -1.08
C GLU A 139 -3.28 23.91 -0.31
N VAL A 140 -3.61 23.69 0.95
CA VAL A 140 -4.39 24.62 1.77
C VAL A 140 -3.78 24.83 3.15
N ASP A 141 -4.07 25.98 3.76
CA ASP A 141 -3.91 26.17 5.20
C ASP A 141 -5.27 25.88 5.88
N LEU A 142 -5.24 25.07 6.95
CA LEU A 142 -6.39 24.67 7.74
C LEU A 142 -6.20 25.15 9.17
N GLU A 143 -7.10 26.01 9.62
CA GLU A 143 -7.28 26.30 11.04
C GLU A 143 -8.04 25.13 11.70
N TYR A 144 -7.55 24.73 12.87
CA TYR A 144 -8.16 23.73 13.73
C TYR A 144 -8.73 24.41 15.00
N PRO A 145 -10.00 24.84 14.98
CA PRO A 145 -10.56 25.59 16.10
C PRO A 145 -10.53 24.81 17.42
N GLN A 146 -10.15 25.50 18.50
CA GLN A 146 -10.07 24.92 19.86
C GLN A 146 -11.36 24.21 20.30
N ARG A 147 -12.53 24.75 19.93
CA ARG A 147 -13.85 24.16 20.23
C ARG A 147 -14.05 22.74 19.67
N LEU A 148 -13.22 22.31 18.72
CA LEU A 148 -13.27 20.97 18.11
C LEU A 148 -12.33 19.98 18.79
N HIS A 149 -11.43 20.43 19.66
CA HIS A 149 -10.37 19.59 20.22
C HIS A 149 -10.95 18.40 20.96
N ASP A 150 -11.86 18.63 21.91
CA ASP A 150 -12.47 17.56 22.70
C ASP A 150 -13.23 16.58 21.78
N ARG A 151 -14.00 17.08 20.81
CA ARG A 151 -14.78 16.27 19.86
C ARG A 151 -13.93 15.43 18.90
N HIS A 152 -12.75 15.91 18.53
CA HIS A 152 -11.86 15.22 17.59
C HIS A 152 -10.67 14.52 18.28
N THR A 153 -10.67 14.43 19.62
CA THR A 153 -9.60 13.84 20.45
C THR A 153 -9.23 12.41 20.01
N ASP A 154 -10.25 11.61 19.73
CA ASP A 154 -10.11 10.19 19.42
C ASP A 154 -9.52 9.97 18.03
N LEU A 155 -10.00 10.74 17.05
CA LEU A 155 -9.58 10.61 15.66
C LEU A 155 -9.44 11.99 14.97
N PRO A 156 -8.32 12.71 15.19
CA PRO A 156 -8.06 13.99 14.55
C PRO A 156 -7.95 13.89 13.02
N PHE A 157 -8.47 14.89 12.32
CA PHE A 157 -8.33 15.05 10.88
C PHE A 157 -6.91 15.46 10.45
N CYS A 158 -6.59 15.22 9.18
CA CYS A 158 -5.39 15.70 8.51
C CYS A 158 -4.06 15.33 9.22
N PRO A 159 -3.76 14.03 9.43
CA PRO A 159 -2.51 13.64 10.04
C PRO A 159 -1.31 14.11 9.21
N THR A 160 -0.22 14.50 9.87
CA THR A 160 1.01 15.02 9.26
C THR A 160 2.19 14.09 9.56
N ARG A 161 3.19 14.11 8.67
CA ARG A 161 4.48 13.50 8.95
C ARG A 161 5.39 14.58 9.54
N ASP A 162 5.61 14.51 10.84
CA ASP A 162 6.35 15.52 11.60
C ASP A 162 7.06 14.91 12.81
N LYS A 163 7.93 15.67 13.46
CA LYS A 163 8.66 15.26 14.65
C LYS A 163 7.78 15.45 15.88
N PRO A 164 7.61 14.41 16.71
CA PRO A 164 7.08 14.61 18.05
C PRO A 164 7.88 15.67 18.82
N PRO A 165 7.26 16.34 19.81
CA PRO A 165 7.99 17.18 20.75
C PRO A 165 9.21 16.45 21.31
N SER A 166 10.37 17.13 21.32
CA SER A 166 11.64 16.60 21.83
C SER A 166 12.23 15.39 21.07
N LYS A 167 11.79 15.11 19.83
CA LYS A 167 12.33 14.03 18.98
C LYS A 167 12.94 14.52 17.68
N ARG A 168 13.84 13.69 17.13
CA ARG A 168 14.56 13.98 15.88
C ARG A 168 13.98 13.28 14.66
N GLU A 169 13.20 12.21 14.86
CA GLU A 169 12.65 11.38 13.79
C GLU A 169 11.22 11.76 13.44
N ASP A 170 10.93 11.84 12.14
CA ASP A 170 9.58 12.11 11.67
C ASP A 170 8.68 10.87 11.88
N LYS A 171 7.48 11.12 12.38
CA LYS A 171 6.42 10.13 12.56
C LYS A 171 5.13 10.63 11.94
N LEU A 172 4.24 9.71 11.61
CA LEU A 172 2.86 10.07 11.27
C LEU A 172 2.12 10.39 12.57
N LEU A 173 1.68 11.64 12.70
CA LEU A 173 1.01 12.20 13.87
C LEU A 173 -0.38 12.69 13.49
N ALA A 174 -1.38 12.25 14.25
CA ALA A 174 -2.73 12.83 14.19
C ALA A 174 -2.80 13.92 15.28
N THR A 175 -2.59 15.17 14.88
CA THR A 175 -2.50 16.33 15.80
C THR A 175 -3.68 17.28 15.62
N LEU A 176 -3.94 18.09 16.64
CA LEU A 176 -4.95 19.16 16.63
C LEU A 176 -4.35 20.54 16.31
N TYR A 177 -3.09 20.62 15.89
CA TYR A 177 -2.51 21.87 15.40
C TYR A 177 -3.15 22.33 14.10
N ASP A 178 -3.06 23.63 13.82
CA ASP A 178 -3.28 24.16 12.48
C ASP A 178 -2.38 23.45 11.47
N LYS A 179 -2.87 23.31 10.24
CA LYS A 179 -2.12 22.70 9.15
C LYS A 179 -1.73 23.79 8.17
N GLN A 180 -0.45 23.84 7.83
CA GLN A 180 0.08 24.79 6.85
C GLN A 180 0.46 24.02 5.59
N ARG A 181 0.06 24.54 4.43
CA ARG A 181 0.36 23.98 3.10
C ARG A 181 0.06 22.49 2.99
N TYR A 182 -1.06 22.06 3.57
CA TYR A 182 -1.49 20.68 3.60
C TYR A 182 -2.04 20.27 2.24
N VAL A 183 -1.50 19.21 1.65
CA VAL A 183 -1.98 18.68 0.37
C VAL A 183 -3.07 17.64 0.62
N ILE A 184 -4.28 17.89 0.11
CA ILE A 184 -5.48 17.12 0.42
C ILE A 184 -6.36 16.90 -0.80
N HIS A 185 -6.96 15.72 -0.90
CA HIS A 185 -7.98 15.42 -1.90
C HIS A 185 -9.30 16.13 -1.54
N TYR A 186 -10.02 16.67 -2.53
CA TYR A 186 -11.22 17.50 -2.29
C TYR A 186 -12.29 16.82 -1.43
N ARG A 187 -12.54 15.52 -1.60
CA ARG A 187 -13.51 14.77 -0.76
C ARG A 187 -13.14 14.77 0.72
N ASN A 188 -11.84 14.65 1.01
CA ASN A 188 -11.35 14.68 2.38
C ASN A 188 -11.43 16.11 2.94
N LEU A 189 -11.15 17.13 2.12
CA LEU A 189 -11.33 18.54 2.49
C LEU A 189 -12.80 18.89 2.78
N GLN A 190 -13.73 18.41 1.95
CA GLN A 190 -15.18 18.56 2.16
C GLN A 190 -15.63 17.95 3.48
N GLN A 191 -15.09 16.78 3.85
CA GLN A 191 -15.38 16.17 5.14
C GLN A 191 -14.81 17.01 6.29
N CYS A 192 -13.53 17.43 6.19
CA CYS A 192 -12.90 18.28 7.20
C CYS A 192 -13.69 19.58 7.47
N THR A 193 -14.13 20.24 6.40
CA THR A 193 -14.92 21.50 6.48
C THR A 193 -16.32 21.27 7.03
N ARG A 194 -17.02 20.19 6.64
CA ARG A 194 -18.28 19.76 7.29
C ARG A 194 -18.12 19.55 8.79
N HIS A 195 -16.98 19.01 9.22
CA HIS A 195 -16.65 18.82 10.64
C HIS A 195 -16.00 20.05 11.29
N GLY A 196 -16.05 21.22 10.64
CA GLY A 196 -15.79 22.51 11.27
C GLY A 196 -14.34 23.01 11.18
N LEU A 197 -13.43 22.28 10.53
CA LEU A 197 -12.12 22.84 10.18
C LEU A 197 -12.32 23.99 9.18
N ARG A 198 -11.50 25.04 9.30
CA ARG A 198 -11.66 26.25 8.48
C ARG A 198 -10.49 26.37 7.52
N VAL A 199 -10.78 26.51 6.23
CA VAL A 199 -9.73 26.83 5.24
C VAL A 199 -9.42 28.31 5.38
N THR A 200 -8.18 28.63 5.74
CA THR A 200 -7.72 30.02 5.88
C THR A 200 -7.04 30.52 4.62
N LYS A 201 -6.46 29.62 3.81
CA LYS A 201 -5.79 29.95 2.55
C LYS A 201 -5.77 28.77 1.59
N ILE A 202 -5.91 29.05 0.29
CA ILE A 202 -5.64 28.10 -0.79
C ILE A 202 -4.36 28.58 -1.49
N HIS A 203 -3.34 27.73 -1.53
CA HIS A 203 -2.07 28.02 -2.19
C HIS A 203 -2.08 27.56 -3.64
N ARG A 204 -2.54 26.32 -3.87
CA ARG A 204 -2.54 25.68 -5.20
C ARG A 204 -3.70 24.71 -5.33
N VAL A 205 -4.18 24.54 -6.56
CA VAL A 205 -5.20 23.56 -6.92
C VAL A 205 -4.71 22.75 -8.11
N LEU A 206 -5.00 21.45 -8.10
CA LEU A 206 -4.80 20.53 -9.20
C LEU A 206 -6.15 19.93 -9.56
N GLN A 207 -6.67 20.29 -10.72
CA GLN A 207 -7.86 19.70 -11.32
C GLN A 207 -7.49 18.48 -12.16
N PHE A 208 -8.30 17.43 -12.12
CA PHE A 208 -8.10 16.23 -12.94
C PHE A 208 -9.42 15.56 -13.32
N ALA A 209 -9.41 14.83 -14.43
CA ALA A 209 -10.50 13.93 -14.76
C ALA A 209 -10.46 12.69 -13.84
N GLN A 210 -11.61 12.30 -13.29
CA GLN A 210 -11.74 11.11 -12.45
C GLN A 210 -12.87 10.21 -12.97
N SER A 211 -12.71 8.91 -12.76
CA SER A 211 -13.70 7.89 -13.12
C SER A 211 -13.46 6.63 -12.28
N PRO A 212 -14.43 5.71 -12.17
CA PRO A 212 -14.25 4.45 -11.48
C PRO A 212 -13.49 3.40 -12.33
N TRP A 213 -12.38 3.79 -12.96
CA TRP A 213 -11.66 2.96 -13.95
C TRP A 213 -11.06 1.66 -13.40
N LEU A 214 -10.85 1.54 -12.08
CA LEU A 214 -10.44 0.28 -11.43
C LEU A 214 -11.61 -0.61 -11.01
N ARG A 215 -12.86 -0.15 -11.11
CA ARG A 215 -14.03 -0.85 -10.54
C ARG A 215 -14.13 -2.29 -11.02
N ASP A 216 -14.12 -2.50 -12.33
CA ASP A 216 -14.28 -3.85 -12.90
C ASP A 216 -13.19 -4.82 -12.43
N TYR A 217 -11.95 -4.34 -12.31
CA TYR A 217 -10.83 -5.13 -11.81
C TYR A 217 -11.00 -5.49 -10.32
N ILE A 218 -11.37 -4.51 -9.50
CA ILE A 218 -11.60 -4.72 -8.06
C ILE A 218 -12.79 -5.66 -7.85
N GLU A 219 -13.88 -5.47 -8.59
CA GLU A 219 -15.07 -6.33 -8.53
C GLU A 219 -14.75 -7.77 -8.95
N LEU A 220 -13.99 -7.95 -10.03
CA LEU A 220 -13.55 -9.28 -10.48
C LEU A 220 -12.76 -10.00 -9.38
N ASN A 221 -11.74 -9.35 -8.81
CA ASN A 221 -10.94 -9.93 -7.74
C ASN A 221 -11.76 -10.17 -6.47
N THR A 222 -12.75 -9.33 -6.19
CA THR A 222 -13.66 -9.49 -5.05
C THR A 222 -14.59 -10.68 -5.25
N LYS A 223 -15.12 -10.88 -6.46
CA LYS A 223 -15.88 -12.08 -6.84
C LYS A 223 -15.06 -13.34 -6.65
N PHE A 224 -13.84 -13.38 -7.18
CA PHE A 224 -12.95 -14.53 -6.99
C PHE A 224 -12.58 -14.77 -5.52
N ARG A 225 -12.31 -13.71 -4.76
CA ARG A 225 -12.05 -13.81 -3.31
C ARG A 225 -13.24 -14.35 -2.54
N THR A 226 -14.46 -14.03 -2.96
CA THR A 226 -15.70 -14.50 -2.32
C THR A 226 -15.97 -15.98 -2.61
N LEU A 227 -15.64 -16.43 -3.83
CA LEU A 227 -15.77 -17.82 -4.28
C LEU A 227 -14.64 -18.73 -3.77
N ALA A 228 -13.49 -18.16 -3.42
CA ALA A 228 -12.32 -18.89 -2.95
C ALA A 228 -12.63 -19.74 -1.70
N LYS A 229 -12.29 -21.03 -1.76
CA LYS A 229 -12.57 -22.01 -0.70
C LYS A 229 -11.41 -22.15 0.29
N ASN A 230 -10.19 -21.85 -0.15
CA ASN A 230 -8.99 -21.95 0.66
C ASN A 230 -8.39 -20.58 0.99
N GLU A 231 -7.59 -20.55 2.05
CA GLU A 231 -7.00 -19.31 2.56
C GLU A 231 -5.92 -18.74 1.63
N PHE A 232 -5.26 -19.59 0.84
CA PHE A 232 -4.26 -19.16 -0.14
C PHE A 232 -4.88 -18.30 -1.23
N GLU A 233 -5.93 -18.78 -1.90
CA GLU A 233 -6.63 -18.06 -2.96
C GLU A 233 -7.22 -16.74 -2.45
N LYS A 234 -7.86 -16.76 -1.26
CA LYS A 234 -8.38 -15.54 -0.63
C LYS A 234 -7.29 -14.48 -0.47
N ASN A 235 -6.11 -14.90 -0.01
CA ASN A 235 -4.96 -14.02 0.16
C ASN A 235 -4.35 -13.57 -1.18
N LEU A 236 -4.36 -14.42 -2.21
CA LEU A 236 -3.91 -14.07 -3.55
C LEU A 236 -4.76 -12.94 -4.16
N TYR A 237 -6.08 -13.08 -4.18
CA TYR A 237 -6.97 -12.05 -4.74
C TYR A 237 -6.94 -10.75 -3.92
N LYS A 238 -6.78 -10.85 -2.60
CA LYS A 238 -6.52 -9.68 -1.73
C LYS A 238 -5.20 -9.00 -2.11
N LEU A 239 -4.14 -9.77 -2.30
CA LEU A 239 -2.82 -9.26 -2.67
C LEU A 239 -2.85 -8.57 -4.03
N MET A 240 -3.55 -9.12 -5.02
CA MET A 240 -3.66 -8.50 -6.34
C MET A 240 -4.23 -7.08 -6.27
N ASN A 241 -5.30 -6.86 -5.49
CA ASN A 241 -5.85 -5.52 -5.25
C ASN A 241 -4.83 -4.61 -4.54
N ASN A 242 -4.23 -5.09 -3.45
CA ASN A 242 -3.29 -4.29 -2.66
C ASN A 242 -1.98 -3.96 -3.41
N ALA A 243 -1.55 -4.85 -4.31
CA ALA A 243 -0.33 -4.68 -5.09
C ALA A 243 -0.45 -3.53 -6.10
N VAL A 244 -1.63 -3.31 -6.69
CA VAL A 244 -1.90 -2.16 -7.57
C VAL A 244 -1.62 -0.86 -6.80
N PHE A 245 -2.21 -0.72 -5.61
CA PHE A 245 -1.98 0.43 -4.76
C PHE A 245 -0.49 0.59 -4.40
N GLY A 246 0.16 -0.46 -3.90
CA GLY A 246 1.59 -0.43 -3.57
C GLY A 246 2.47 -0.02 -4.75
N LYS A 247 2.07 -0.38 -5.98
CA LYS A 247 2.79 -0.04 -7.20
C LYS A 247 2.69 1.43 -7.58
N THR A 248 1.54 2.05 -7.32
CA THR A 248 1.33 3.48 -7.58
C THR A 248 2.27 4.36 -6.75
N MET A 249 2.63 3.88 -5.56
CA MET A 249 3.48 4.57 -4.57
C MET A 249 4.95 4.13 -4.60
N GLU A 250 5.37 3.37 -5.63
CA GLU A 250 6.74 2.89 -5.74
C GLU A 250 7.74 4.05 -5.84
N ASN A 251 8.74 4.06 -4.96
CA ASN A 251 9.81 5.06 -4.98
C ASN A 251 10.95 4.63 -5.91
N VAL A 252 10.89 5.06 -7.17
CA VAL A 252 11.91 4.79 -8.19
C VAL A 252 13.29 5.37 -7.86
N ARG A 253 13.42 6.31 -6.92
CA ARG A 253 14.73 6.82 -6.47
C ARG A 253 15.54 5.79 -5.70
N ASN A 254 14.87 4.79 -5.14
CA ASN A 254 15.54 3.70 -4.42
C ASN A 254 16.06 2.62 -5.36
N HIS A 255 15.79 2.71 -6.67
CA HIS A 255 16.29 1.76 -7.65
C HIS A 255 17.80 1.92 -7.82
N VAL A 256 18.50 0.79 -7.88
CA VAL A 256 19.94 0.71 -8.08
C VAL A 256 20.24 -0.19 -9.26
N ASP A 257 21.33 0.09 -9.96
CA ASP A 257 21.90 -0.83 -10.94
C ASP A 257 22.80 -1.82 -10.21
N VAL A 258 22.51 -3.10 -10.33
CA VAL A 258 23.34 -4.16 -9.75
C VAL A 258 24.09 -4.86 -10.86
N LYS A 259 25.42 -4.93 -10.76
CA LYS A 259 26.27 -5.66 -11.69
C LYS A 259 26.97 -6.79 -10.96
N LEU A 260 26.77 -8.02 -11.43
CA LEU A 260 27.47 -9.21 -10.97
C LEU A 260 28.73 -9.39 -11.80
N LEU A 261 29.88 -9.51 -11.14
CA LEU A 261 31.19 -9.52 -11.77
C LEU A 261 32.00 -10.70 -11.23
N THR A 262 32.73 -11.37 -12.12
CA THR A 262 33.59 -12.51 -11.78
C THR A 262 35.08 -12.24 -11.98
N LYS A 263 35.42 -11.04 -12.48
CA LYS A 263 36.80 -10.62 -12.77
C LYS A 263 37.10 -9.27 -12.13
N TRP A 264 38.29 -9.15 -11.54
CA TRP A 264 38.76 -7.90 -10.93
C TRP A 264 39.16 -6.86 -12.00
N ASN A 265 40.06 -7.27 -12.91
CA ASN A 265 40.65 -6.40 -13.93
C ASN A 265 39.77 -6.24 -15.18
N GLY A 266 40.04 -5.17 -15.93
CA GLY A 266 39.48 -4.90 -17.25
C GLY A 266 38.37 -3.84 -17.25
N ARG A 267 38.01 -3.37 -18.44
CA ARG A 267 37.02 -2.27 -18.63
C ARG A 267 35.66 -2.54 -17.98
N TYR A 268 35.29 -3.80 -17.86
CA TYR A 268 34.05 -4.26 -17.22
C TYR A 268 34.29 -5.02 -15.92
N GLY A 269 35.53 -5.02 -15.39
CA GLY A 269 35.88 -5.67 -14.14
C GLY A 269 35.40 -4.88 -12.91
N ALA A 270 35.52 -5.51 -11.74
CA ALA A 270 35.12 -4.92 -10.46
C ALA A 270 35.79 -3.58 -10.18
N GLU A 271 37.09 -3.44 -10.47
CA GLU A 271 37.84 -2.19 -10.29
C GLU A 271 37.21 -1.03 -11.06
N ALA A 272 36.90 -1.24 -12.34
CA ALA A 272 36.31 -0.23 -13.20
C ALA A 272 34.90 0.18 -12.76
N MET A 273 34.11 -0.74 -12.18
CA MET A 273 32.77 -0.44 -11.67
C MET A 273 32.81 0.28 -10.32
N ILE A 274 33.75 -0.07 -9.43
CA ILE A 274 33.95 0.59 -8.13
C ILE A 274 34.47 2.02 -8.32
N ALA A 275 35.32 2.25 -9.33
CA ALA A 275 35.84 3.57 -9.65
C ALA A 275 34.79 4.55 -10.23
N LYS A 276 33.57 4.08 -10.55
CA LYS A 276 32.53 4.97 -11.09
C LYS A 276 32.02 5.95 -10.03
N PRO A 277 31.72 7.20 -10.40
CA PRO A 277 31.24 8.21 -9.46
C PRO A 277 29.86 7.89 -8.86
N ASN A 278 29.07 7.03 -9.52
CA ASN A 278 27.79 6.56 -9.00
C ASN A 278 27.89 5.25 -8.22
N PHE A 279 29.09 4.80 -7.85
CA PHE A 279 29.27 3.67 -6.96
C PHE A 279 28.52 3.88 -5.64
N HIS A 280 27.70 2.90 -5.26
CA HIS A 280 26.96 2.92 -4.00
C HIS A 280 27.58 1.97 -2.98
N SER A 281 27.71 0.69 -3.33
CA SER A 281 28.14 -0.35 -2.42
C SER A 281 28.68 -1.56 -3.19
N ARG A 282 29.40 -2.46 -2.49
CA ARG A 282 29.84 -3.74 -3.04
C ARG A 282 29.58 -4.88 -2.06
N SER A 283 29.23 -6.04 -2.59
CA SER A 283 29.02 -7.28 -1.84
C SER A 283 29.84 -8.40 -2.49
N VAL A 284 30.77 -8.98 -1.74
CA VAL A 284 31.56 -10.14 -2.20
C VAL A 284 30.83 -11.39 -1.76
N PHE A 285 30.49 -12.26 -2.70
CA PHE A 285 29.71 -13.48 -2.46
C PHE A 285 30.56 -14.75 -2.49
N ALA A 286 31.63 -14.73 -3.27
CA ALA A 286 32.65 -15.78 -3.32
C ALA A 286 33.98 -15.17 -3.78
N GLU A 287 35.07 -15.94 -3.73
CA GLU A 287 36.40 -15.50 -4.18
C GLU A 287 36.38 -14.88 -5.58
N ASN A 288 35.56 -15.44 -6.49
CA ASN A 288 35.40 -14.99 -7.87
C ASN A 288 34.01 -14.42 -8.18
N LEU A 289 33.25 -13.90 -7.21
CA LEU A 289 31.93 -13.32 -7.47
C LEU A 289 31.66 -12.10 -6.57
N ILE A 290 31.46 -10.95 -7.20
CA ILE A 290 31.14 -9.67 -6.53
C ILE A 290 29.91 -9.02 -7.18
N ALA A 291 28.97 -8.55 -6.37
CA ALA A 291 27.97 -7.57 -6.78
C ALA A 291 28.47 -6.15 -6.51
N VAL A 292 28.40 -5.30 -7.52
CA VAL A 292 28.58 -3.86 -7.40
C VAL A 292 27.23 -3.18 -7.60
N GLU A 293 26.80 -2.41 -6.59
CA GLU A 293 25.60 -1.59 -6.65
C GLU A 293 25.99 -0.17 -7.06
N LEU A 294 25.34 0.34 -8.10
CA LEU A 294 25.50 1.69 -8.62
C LEU A 294 24.19 2.46 -8.48
N ARG A 295 24.26 3.72 -8.07
CA ARG A 295 23.12 4.63 -8.11
C ARG A 295 22.74 4.91 -9.56
N LYS A 296 21.44 5.03 -9.83
CA LYS A 296 20.94 5.53 -11.11
C LYS A 296 21.40 6.98 -11.32
N LEU A 297 22.10 7.24 -12.42
CA LEU A 297 22.50 8.59 -12.83
C LEU A 297 21.28 9.40 -13.32
N GLU A 298 20.32 8.72 -13.93
CA GLU A 298 19.07 9.28 -14.38
C GLU A 298 17.91 8.45 -13.81
N VAL A 299 16.91 9.12 -13.25
CA VAL A 299 15.72 8.48 -12.68
C VAL A 299 14.49 9.04 -13.37
N LYS A 300 13.79 8.17 -14.11
CA LYS A 300 12.52 8.51 -14.75
C LYS A 300 11.37 8.33 -13.77
N PHE A 301 10.68 9.41 -13.43
CA PHE A 301 9.45 9.36 -12.62
C PHE A 301 8.28 8.88 -13.48
N ASN A 302 8.07 7.57 -13.51
CA ASN A 302 7.00 6.92 -14.27
C ASN A 302 5.92 6.28 -13.38
N LYS A 303 5.88 6.62 -12.09
CA LYS A 303 4.91 6.09 -11.13
C LYS A 303 3.83 7.14 -10.82
N PRO A 304 2.55 6.75 -10.76
CA PRO A 304 1.40 7.64 -10.61
C PRO A 304 1.16 7.94 -9.13
N ILE A 305 2.12 8.57 -8.47
CA ILE A 305 2.07 8.77 -7.01
C ILE A 305 0.78 9.51 -6.59
N TYR A 306 0.22 10.35 -7.46
CA TYR A 306 -1.06 11.01 -7.26
C TYR A 306 -2.24 10.03 -7.12
N VAL A 307 -2.27 8.90 -7.85
CA VAL A 307 -3.31 7.87 -7.68
C VAL A 307 -3.24 7.26 -6.29
N GLY A 308 -2.04 6.90 -5.83
CA GLY A 308 -1.86 6.35 -4.50
C GLY A 308 -2.21 7.36 -3.40
N MET A 309 -1.86 8.63 -3.60
CA MET A 309 -2.29 9.71 -2.70
C MET A 309 -3.83 9.82 -2.64
N CYS A 310 -4.52 9.85 -3.79
CA CYS A 310 -5.98 9.89 -3.82
C CYS A 310 -6.61 8.67 -3.15
N ILE A 311 -6.10 7.45 -3.39
CA ILE A 311 -6.61 6.23 -2.75
C ILE A 311 -6.51 6.35 -1.22
N LEU A 312 -5.35 6.78 -0.69
CA LEU A 312 -5.15 6.94 0.76
C LEU A 312 -6.06 8.01 1.36
N ASP A 313 -6.26 9.13 0.67
CA ASP A 313 -7.11 10.20 1.19
C ASP A 313 -8.59 9.84 1.12
N ILE A 314 -9.03 9.16 0.05
CA ILE A 314 -10.40 8.67 -0.05
C ILE A 314 -10.66 7.55 0.96
N SER A 315 -9.68 6.66 1.22
CA SER A 315 -9.86 5.59 2.22
C SER A 315 -10.03 6.15 3.63
N LYS A 316 -9.39 7.27 3.95
CA LYS A 316 -9.58 7.97 5.23
C LYS A 316 -11.02 8.44 5.40
N VAL A 317 -11.66 8.92 4.33
CA VAL A 317 -13.06 9.40 4.38
C VAL A 317 -13.98 8.32 4.93
N CYS A 318 -13.81 7.06 4.52
CA CYS A 318 -14.60 5.94 5.02
C CYS A 318 -14.44 5.73 6.55
N LEU A 319 -13.21 5.82 7.06
CA LEU A 319 -12.92 5.64 8.47
C LEU A 319 -13.48 6.80 9.31
N TYR A 320 -13.27 8.03 8.85
CA TYR A 320 -13.79 9.23 9.50
C TYR A 320 -15.31 9.31 9.44
N GLU A 321 -15.94 8.90 8.34
CA GLU A 321 -17.40 8.81 8.21
C GLU A 321 -17.95 7.84 9.26
N PHE A 322 -17.37 6.64 9.35
CA PHE A 322 -17.83 5.64 10.33
C PHE A 322 -17.72 6.15 11.77
N HIS A 323 -16.66 6.88 12.12
CA HIS A 323 -16.51 7.42 13.46
C HIS A 323 -17.35 8.68 13.70
N HIS A 324 -17.11 9.76 12.94
CA HIS A 324 -17.66 11.09 13.20
C HIS A 324 -19.11 11.27 12.72
N GLU A 325 -19.55 10.50 11.73
CA GLU A 325 -20.90 10.63 11.15
C GLU A 325 -21.85 9.52 11.63
N TYR A 326 -21.35 8.44 12.24
CA TYR A 326 -22.14 7.30 12.70
C TYR A 326 -21.93 6.96 14.19
N MET A 327 -20.75 6.47 14.58
CA MET A 327 -20.52 5.97 15.96
C MET A 327 -20.60 7.08 17.01
N SER A 328 -19.89 8.19 16.80
CA SER A 328 -19.82 9.29 17.75
C SER A 328 -21.18 9.99 17.95
N PRO A 329 -21.97 10.32 16.91
CA PRO A 329 -23.32 10.86 17.11
C PRO A 329 -24.28 9.89 17.81
N MET A 330 -24.15 8.58 17.56
CA MET A 330 -25.05 7.56 18.10
C MET A 330 -24.85 7.32 19.59
N PHE A 331 -23.59 7.24 20.03
CA PHE A 331 -23.26 6.90 21.41
C PHE A 331 -22.72 8.08 22.21
N GLN A 332 -22.40 9.20 21.56
CA GLN A 332 -21.93 10.43 22.20
C GLN A 332 -20.72 10.17 23.11
N ASP A 333 -20.76 10.63 24.37
CA ASP A 333 -19.75 10.45 25.40
C ASP A 333 -19.58 8.99 25.85
N LYS A 334 -20.54 8.12 25.52
CA LYS A 334 -20.49 6.68 25.80
C LYS A 334 -19.66 5.88 24.81
N CYS A 335 -19.07 6.51 23.79
CA CYS A 335 -18.23 5.84 22.82
C CYS A 335 -16.87 6.52 22.73
N LYS A 336 -15.81 5.71 22.88
CA LYS A 336 -14.43 6.16 22.83
C LYS A 336 -13.59 5.22 21.98
N ILE A 337 -12.76 5.76 21.08
CA ILE A 337 -11.75 4.98 20.37
C ILE A 337 -10.58 4.72 21.33
N MET A 338 -10.37 3.45 21.66
CA MET A 338 -9.25 3.01 22.47
C MET A 338 -7.98 2.80 21.63
N TYR A 339 -8.13 2.42 20.36
CA TYR A 339 -7.01 2.18 19.46
C TYR A 339 -7.43 2.18 17.99
N THR A 340 -6.48 2.55 17.12
CA THR A 340 -6.63 2.42 15.66
C THR A 340 -5.32 2.01 14.98
N ASP A 341 -5.42 1.13 13.98
CA ASP A 341 -4.33 0.85 13.03
C ASP A 341 -4.88 0.74 11.62
N THR A 342 -4.58 1.75 10.80
CA THR A 342 -4.88 1.83 9.35
C THR A 342 -6.36 1.81 9.01
N ASP A 343 -7.02 0.67 9.15
CA ASP A 343 -8.41 0.37 8.78
C ASP A 343 -9.20 -0.30 9.91
N SER A 344 -8.65 -0.32 11.13
CA SER A 344 -9.27 -0.92 12.32
C SER A 344 -9.51 0.13 13.41
N LEU A 345 -10.61 -0.04 14.14
CA LEU A 345 -11.01 0.78 15.30
C LEU A 345 -11.37 -0.18 16.44
N ILE A 346 -10.79 0.04 17.61
CA ILE A 346 -11.21 -0.61 18.85
C ILE A 346 -11.97 0.43 19.66
N TYR A 347 -13.24 0.15 19.94
CA TYR A 347 -14.11 1.02 20.70
C TYR A 347 -14.34 0.50 22.12
N ARG A 348 -14.41 1.43 23.07
CA ARG A 348 -15.14 1.23 24.33
C ARG A 348 -16.51 1.88 24.16
N ILE A 349 -17.58 1.09 24.29
CA ILE A 349 -18.96 1.55 24.12
C ILE A 349 -19.74 1.19 25.39
N GLU A 350 -20.45 2.16 25.95
CA GLU A 350 -21.36 1.93 27.08
C GLU A 350 -22.81 1.88 26.54
N CYS A 351 -23.38 0.69 26.46
CA CYS A 351 -24.74 0.45 26.00
C CYS A 351 -25.27 -0.90 26.52
N ASP A 352 -26.59 -1.10 26.47
CA ASP A 352 -27.22 -2.36 26.89
C ASP A 352 -26.87 -3.52 25.93
N ASP A 353 -27.03 -3.30 24.62
CA ASP A 353 -26.65 -4.26 23.58
C ASP A 353 -26.17 -3.56 22.31
N ALA A 354 -24.88 -3.67 22.02
CA ALA A 354 -24.27 -3.12 20.81
C ALA A 354 -24.70 -3.89 19.54
N TYR A 355 -25.06 -5.16 19.65
CA TYR A 355 -25.41 -6.00 18.51
C TYR A 355 -26.81 -5.72 17.97
N GLU A 356 -27.74 -5.19 18.78
CA GLU A 356 -29.01 -4.65 18.27
C GLU A 356 -28.79 -3.50 17.29
N THR A 357 -27.82 -2.63 17.60
CA THR A 357 -27.42 -1.55 16.70
C THR A 357 -26.85 -2.11 15.39
N VAL A 358 -25.96 -3.11 15.47
CA VAL A 358 -25.39 -3.76 14.27
C VAL A 358 -26.48 -4.42 13.42
N LYS A 359 -27.46 -5.07 14.05
CA LYS A 359 -28.61 -5.68 13.36
C LYS A 359 -29.49 -4.64 12.67
N ARG A 360 -29.81 -3.54 13.35
CA ARG A 360 -30.58 -2.43 12.79
C ARG A 360 -29.90 -1.83 11.56
N ASP A 361 -28.59 -1.60 11.66
CA ASP A 361 -27.81 -0.88 10.64
C ASP A 361 -26.94 -1.84 9.81
N ILE A 362 -27.42 -3.06 9.56
CA ILE A 362 -26.65 -4.16 8.92
C ILE A 362 -26.04 -3.79 7.57
N ALA A 363 -26.62 -2.83 6.84
CA ALA A 363 -26.07 -2.33 5.58
C ALA A 363 -24.68 -1.69 5.72
N ARG A 364 -24.27 -1.31 6.95
CA ARG A 364 -22.94 -0.78 7.26
C ARG A 364 -21.92 -1.85 7.68
N PHE A 365 -22.38 -3.10 7.87
CA PHE A 365 -21.58 -4.17 8.45
C PHE A 365 -21.47 -5.42 7.56
N ASP A 366 -20.29 -6.01 7.49
CA ASP A 366 -20.08 -7.39 7.02
C ASP A 366 -20.18 -8.33 8.22
N THR A 367 -21.29 -9.07 8.29
CA THR A 367 -21.61 -10.04 9.35
C THR A 367 -21.51 -11.48 8.83
N SER A 368 -20.98 -11.69 7.62
CA SER A 368 -20.96 -12.99 6.95
C SER A 368 -20.09 -14.05 7.62
N ASP A 369 -19.12 -13.63 8.44
CA ASP A 369 -18.19 -14.51 9.15
C ASP A 369 -18.70 -14.89 10.57
N TYR A 370 -19.92 -14.49 10.96
CA TYR A 370 -20.55 -14.93 12.21
C TYR A 370 -20.93 -16.42 12.17
N PRO A 371 -20.93 -17.12 13.34
CA PRO A 371 -21.51 -18.45 13.45
C PRO A 371 -22.99 -18.47 13.06
N ALA A 372 -23.46 -19.54 12.42
CA ALA A 372 -24.87 -19.67 12.04
C ALA A 372 -25.81 -19.73 13.27
N ASP A 373 -25.30 -20.24 14.38
CA ASP A 373 -25.95 -20.37 15.69
C ASP A 373 -25.48 -19.29 16.68
N ASN A 374 -25.05 -18.12 16.20
CA ASN A 374 -24.54 -17.06 17.06
C ASN A 374 -25.60 -16.57 18.07
N ALA A 375 -25.14 -16.26 19.29
CA ALA A 375 -25.99 -15.92 20.44
C ALA A 375 -26.88 -14.68 20.23
N TYR A 376 -26.54 -13.81 19.28
CA TYR A 376 -27.25 -12.56 19.02
C TYR A 376 -28.29 -12.66 17.89
N GLY A 377 -28.43 -13.84 17.26
CA GLY A 377 -29.28 -14.02 16.09
C GLY A 377 -28.86 -13.14 14.91
N MET A 378 -27.56 -12.86 14.79
CA MET A 378 -26.99 -11.99 13.77
C MET A 378 -27.22 -12.59 12.37
N PRO A 379 -27.86 -11.86 11.44
CA PRO A 379 -27.99 -12.32 10.07
C PRO A 379 -26.61 -12.41 9.38
N LEU A 380 -26.37 -13.45 8.59
CA LEU A 380 -25.12 -13.62 7.86
C LEU A 380 -25.19 -12.87 6.52
N ALA A 381 -24.69 -11.63 6.49
CA ALA A 381 -24.86 -10.73 5.35
C ALA A 381 -23.54 -10.09 4.87
N ASN A 382 -23.59 -9.55 3.65
CA ASN A 382 -22.58 -8.64 3.07
C ASN A 382 -21.15 -9.19 2.94
N LYS A 383 -21.02 -10.49 2.66
CA LYS A 383 -19.73 -11.17 2.53
C LYS A 383 -18.75 -10.46 1.60
N LYS A 384 -17.69 -9.90 2.17
CA LYS A 384 -16.58 -9.22 1.47
C LYS A 384 -17.02 -8.04 0.58
N VAL A 385 -18.16 -7.42 0.89
CA VAL A 385 -18.59 -6.18 0.26
C VAL A 385 -17.61 -5.05 0.63
N PRO A 386 -16.98 -4.38 -0.34
CA PRO A 386 -16.01 -3.31 -0.05
C PRO A 386 -16.62 -2.15 0.74
N GLY A 387 -15.86 -1.63 1.70
CA GLY A 387 -16.22 -0.41 2.46
C GLY A 387 -17.05 -0.65 3.72
N LEU A 388 -17.54 -1.86 3.95
CA LEU A 388 -18.27 -2.19 5.18
C LEU A 388 -17.32 -2.52 6.32
N MET A 389 -17.75 -2.16 7.54
CA MET A 389 -17.04 -2.53 8.76
C MET A 389 -17.38 -3.97 9.15
N LYS A 390 -16.47 -4.67 9.79
CA LYS A 390 -16.73 -6.02 10.31
C LYS A 390 -16.38 -6.05 11.79
N ASP A 391 -17.13 -6.83 12.55
CA ASP A 391 -16.69 -7.24 13.88
C ASP A 391 -15.60 -8.32 13.73
N GLU A 392 -14.35 -7.99 14.08
CA GLU A 392 -13.24 -8.96 13.99
C GLU A 392 -13.39 -10.14 14.96
N ASN A 393 -14.25 -10.02 15.97
CA ASN A 393 -14.48 -11.06 16.96
C ASN A 393 -15.67 -11.97 16.63
N ASN A 394 -16.48 -11.63 15.61
CA ASN A 394 -17.65 -12.42 15.17
C ASN A 394 -18.62 -12.74 16.32
N GLY A 395 -18.92 -11.76 17.16
CA GLY A 395 -19.84 -11.86 18.29
C GLY A 395 -19.18 -12.21 19.62
N MET A 396 -17.91 -12.62 19.63
CA MET A 396 -17.23 -12.93 20.89
C MET A 396 -16.86 -11.65 21.65
N ILE A 397 -17.20 -11.58 22.94
CA ILE A 397 -17.02 -10.38 23.75
C ILE A 397 -15.55 -10.15 24.09
N MET A 398 -15.04 -8.97 23.73
CA MET A 398 -13.76 -8.46 24.22
C MET A 398 -13.93 -8.01 25.66
N THR A 399 -13.31 -8.70 26.60
CA THR A 399 -13.42 -8.40 28.03
C THR A 399 -12.37 -7.39 28.49
N GLU A 400 -11.18 -7.43 27.90
CA GLU A 400 -10.07 -6.55 28.29
C GLU A 400 -9.23 -6.12 27.09
N PHE A 401 -8.72 -4.89 27.15
CA PHE A 401 -7.83 -4.31 26.15
C PHE A 401 -6.72 -3.49 26.83
N VAL A 402 -5.48 -3.70 26.40
CA VAL A 402 -4.33 -2.88 26.82
C VAL A 402 -3.56 -2.42 25.60
N GLY A 403 -3.50 -1.10 25.37
CA GLY A 403 -2.70 -0.47 24.33
C GLY A 403 -1.55 0.33 24.95
N LEU A 404 -0.30 -0.02 24.63
CA LEU A 404 0.87 0.67 25.17
C LEU A 404 1.36 1.77 24.21
N ARG A 405 1.33 1.49 22.90
CA ARG A 405 1.66 2.44 21.83
C ARG A 405 1.20 1.92 20.48
N ALA A 406 1.35 2.72 19.42
CA ALA A 406 1.08 2.28 18.05
C ALA A 406 1.75 0.93 17.71
N LYS A 407 0.93 -0.06 17.31
CA LYS A 407 1.33 -1.44 16.97
C LYS A 407 1.90 -2.26 18.14
N MET A 408 1.51 -1.89 19.37
CA MET A 408 1.85 -2.60 20.61
C MET A 408 0.63 -2.65 21.53
N TYR A 409 -0.10 -3.76 21.50
CA TYR A 409 -1.33 -3.93 22.25
C TYR A 409 -1.67 -5.40 22.50
N ALA A 410 -2.51 -5.65 23.49
CA ALA A 410 -3.08 -6.95 23.80
C ALA A 410 -4.61 -6.86 23.94
N VAL A 411 -5.28 -7.94 23.55
CA VAL A 411 -6.74 -8.09 23.60
C VAL A 411 -7.07 -9.44 24.23
N ARG A 412 -7.96 -9.44 25.22
CA ARG A 412 -8.58 -10.63 25.78
C ARG A 412 -10.02 -10.70 25.33
N VAL A 413 -10.40 -11.84 24.75
CA VAL A 413 -11.73 -12.10 24.20
C VAL A 413 -12.21 -13.40 24.77
N ASP A 414 -13.43 -13.42 25.31
CA ASP A 414 -13.99 -14.63 25.90
C ASP A 414 -14.03 -15.78 24.87
N GLY A 415 -13.73 -16.99 25.31
CA GLY A 415 -13.62 -18.17 24.44
C GLY A 415 -12.48 -18.14 23.40
N LYS A 416 -11.59 -17.14 23.39
CA LYS A 416 -10.42 -17.07 22.49
C LYS A 416 -9.11 -16.91 23.25
N LYS A 417 -8.00 -17.30 22.61
CA LYS A 417 -6.66 -17.02 23.13
C LYS A 417 -6.35 -15.53 23.01
N ASP A 418 -5.62 -14.99 23.98
CA ASP A 418 -5.15 -13.61 23.98
C ASP A 418 -4.45 -13.24 22.66
N THR A 419 -4.90 -12.16 22.04
CA THR A 419 -4.23 -11.59 20.87
C THR A 419 -3.20 -10.59 21.35
N LYS A 420 -1.93 -10.81 20.97
CA LYS A 420 -0.79 -9.99 21.41
C LYS A 420 -0.05 -9.45 20.19
N LYS A 421 0.11 -8.14 20.09
CA LYS A 421 0.84 -7.47 19.01
C LYS A 421 2.02 -6.71 19.58
N VAL A 422 3.21 -7.01 19.08
CA VAL A 422 4.46 -6.33 19.44
C VAL A 422 5.27 -6.07 18.17
N LYS A 423 5.26 -4.83 17.67
CA LYS A 423 6.05 -4.48 16.49
C LYS A 423 7.54 -4.71 16.73
N GLY A 424 8.18 -5.48 15.85
CA GLY A 424 9.63 -5.71 15.85
C GLY A 424 10.09 -6.93 16.65
N VAL A 425 9.18 -7.60 17.36
CA VAL A 425 9.40 -8.89 18.02
C VAL A 425 8.73 -10.00 17.22
N LYS A 426 9.40 -11.16 17.09
CA LYS A 426 8.89 -12.30 16.32
C LYS A 426 7.64 -12.90 16.95
N SER A 427 6.69 -13.32 16.11
CA SER A 427 5.41 -13.91 16.52
C SER A 427 5.55 -15.11 17.47
N ASN A 428 6.52 -16.00 17.22
CA ASN A 428 6.78 -17.15 18.08
C ASN A 428 7.30 -16.77 19.48
N VAL A 429 8.09 -15.69 19.59
CA VAL A 429 8.57 -15.16 20.86
C VAL A 429 7.42 -14.52 21.64
N VAL A 430 6.58 -13.72 20.96
CA VAL A 430 5.37 -13.15 21.55
C VAL A 430 4.44 -14.26 22.07
N ALA A 431 4.22 -15.32 21.28
CA ALA A 431 3.34 -16.41 21.65
C ALA A 431 3.82 -17.18 22.90
N ARG A 432 5.13 -17.38 23.05
CA ARG A 432 5.72 -18.24 24.10
C ARG A 432 6.15 -17.50 25.36
N THR A 433 6.50 -16.22 25.27
CA THR A 433 7.23 -15.51 26.34
C THR A 433 6.58 -14.21 26.81
N ILE A 434 5.48 -13.80 26.19
CA ILE A 434 4.75 -12.58 26.55
C ILE A 434 3.32 -12.98 26.86
N THR A 435 2.82 -12.63 28.04
CA THR A 435 1.42 -12.83 28.44
C THR A 435 0.61 -11.54 28.27
N PHE A 436 -0.70 -11.59 28.46
CA PHE A 436 -1.51 -10.38 28.56
C PHE A 436 -1.12 -9.57 29.81
N ASP A 437 -0.92 -10.24 30.94
CA ASP A 437 -0.56 -9.60 32.21
C ASP A 437 0.79 -8.86 32.15
N ASP A 438 1.70 -9.27 31.26
CA ASP A 438 2.92 -8.51 30.97
C ASP A 438 2.61 -7.10 30.42
N TYR A 439 1.55 -6.93 29.63
CA TYR A 439 1.11 -5.61 29.16
C TYR A 439 0.50 -4.80 30.29
N THR A 440 -0.37 -5.42 31.09
CA THR A 440 -1.00 -4.78 32.26
C THR A 440 0.06 -4.31 33.25
N ARG A 441 1.07 -5.14 33.52
CA ARG A 441 2.20 -4.78 34.39
C ARG A 441 3.05 -3.67 33.78
N CYS A 442 3.35 -3.75 32.48
CA CYS A 442 4.05 -2.67 31.77
C CYS A 442 3.30 -1.34 31.91
N LEU A 443 1.97 -1.35 31.85
CA LEU A 443 1.12 -0.17 32.01
C LEU A 443 1.05 0.35 33.44
N ASN A 444 0.81 -0.52 34.42
CA ASN A 444 0.57 -0.09 35.80
C ASN A 444 1.87 0.23 36.56
N ASP A 445 2.95 -0.48 36.27
CA ASP A 445 4.22 -0.33 36.99
C ASP A 445 5.22 0.55 36.23
N GLU A 446 4.83 1.05 35.05
CA GLU A 446 5.65 1.88 34.15
C GLU A 446 7.02 1.27 33.77
N ILE A 447 7.07 -0.06 33.65
CA ILE A 447 8.31 -0.79 33.36
C ILE A 447 8.51 -1.09 31.88
N GLU A 448 9.77 -1.11 31.43
CA GLU A 448 10.13 -1.69 30.14
C GLU A 448 10.48 -3.18 30.28
N MET A 449 10.08 -3.98 29.31
CA MET A 449 10.36 -5.41 29.29
C MET A 449 11.17 -5.79 28.07
N THR A 450 12.24 -6.56 28.26
CA THR A 450 13.08 -7.06 27.16
C THR A 450 12.85 -8.55 26.91
N ARG A 451 13.02 -8.97 25.66
CA ARG A 451 12.98 -10.39 25.27
C ARG A 451 14.11 -10.70 24.30
N ARG A 452 14.69 -11.88 24.47
CA ARG A 452 15.64 -12.46 23.54
C ARG A 452 14.89 -13.11 22.38
N GLN A 453 15.32 -12.84 21.16
CA GLN A 453 14.80 -13.50 19.98
C GLN A 453 15.93 -13.96 19.06
N SER A 454 15.71 -15.07 18.37
CA SER A 454 16.62 -15.56 17.35
C SER A 454 16.05 -15.26 15.97
N CYS A 455 16.81 -14.54 15.15
CA CYS A 455 16.44 -14.26 13.77
C CYS A 455 17.47 -14.84 12.78
N THR A 456 16.94 -15.47 11.73
CA THR A 456 17.72 -15.83 10.56
C THR A 456 17.96 -14.56 9.79
N ARG A 457 19.23 -14.22 9.55
CA ARG A 457 19.63 -13.11 8.71
C ARG A 457 20.41 -13.67 7.52
N SER A 458 20.24 -13.00 6.38
CA SER A 458 21.09 -13.18 5.22
C SER A 458 21.99 -11.96 5.13
N LYS A 459 23.31 -12.17 5.10
CA LYS A 459 24.29 -11.14 4.75
C LYS A 459 25.29 -11.77 3.80
N LEU A 460 25.51 -11.13 2.65
CA LEU A 460 26.42 -11.66 1.61
C LEU A 460 26.11 -13.11 1.19
N HIS A 461 24.83 -13.48 1.14
CA HIS A 461 24.36 -14.85 0.85
C HIS A 461 24.77 -15.91 1.86
N GLU A 462 25.35 -15.53 3.00
CA GLU A 462 25.47 -16.41 4.15
C GLU A 462 24.22 -16.28 5.03
N ILE A 463 23.54 -17.42 5.20
CA ILE A 463 22.42 -17.54 6.10
C ILE A 463 22.97 -17.93 7.47
N TYR A 464 22.78 -17.07 8.45
CA TYR A 464 23.14 -17.37 9.83
C TYR A 464 22.03 -16.95 10.78
N THR A 465 22.03 -17.60 11.94
CA THR A 465 21.10 -17.24 13.02
C THR A 465 21.81 -16.27 13.95
N ILE A 466 21.24 -15.09 14.14
CA ILE A 466 21.66 -14.15 15.19
C ILE A 466 20.66 -14.23 16.34
N SER A 467 21.17 -14.12 17.56
CA SER A 467 20.35 -13.93 18.75
C SER A 467 20.49 -12.48 19.20
N GLU A 468 19.37 -11.78 19.35
CA GLU A 468 19.33 -10.37 19.74
C GLU A 468 18.37 -10.18 20.93
N SER A 469 18.71 -9.25 21.84
CA SER A 469 17.78 -8.78 22.87
C SER A 469 17.08 -7.53 22.37
N LYS A 470 15.76 -7.47 22.53
CA LYS A 470 14.95 -6.30 22.15
C LYS A 470 14.05 -5.87 23.29
N ILE A 471 13.84 -4.56 23.41
CA ILE A 471 12.73 -4.01 24.19
C ILE A 471 11.43 -4.48 23.52
N ALA A 472 10.72 -5.35 24.23
CA ALA A 472 9.49 -5.99 23.79
C ALA A 472 8.28 -5.15 24.18
N LEU A 473 8.18 -4.68 25.42
CA LEU A 473 7.09 -3.82 25.90
C LEU A 473 7.66 -2.54 26.48
N SER A 474 7.02 -1.42 26.17
CA SER A 474 7.35 -0.08 26.66
C SER A 474 6.14 0.81 26.50
N LEU A 475 5.82 1.59 27.54
CA LEU A 475 4.76 2.60 27.53
C LEU A 475 5.10 3.84 26.73
N TYR A 476 6.34 3.96 26.27
CA TYR A 476 6.79 5.17 25.61
C TYR A 476 6.14 5.31 24.23
N ASP A 477 5.05 6.09 24.17
CA ASP A 477 4.43 6.61 22.96
C ASP A 477 4.65 8.12 22.86
N ASP A 478 5.45 8.55 21.89
CA ASP A 478 5.69 9.96 21.61
C ASP A 478 4.72 10.52 20.56
N LYS A 479 3.78 9.72 20.05
CA LYS A 479 2.80 10.21 19.08
C LYS A 479 1.64 10.99 19.69
N ARG A 480 1.41 10.82 20.98
CA ARG A 480 0.37 11.49 21.78
C ARG A 480 0.97 11.93 23.11
N TYR A 481 0.34 12.90 23.75
CA TYR A 481 0.66 13.30 25.11
C TYR A 481 -0.05 12.36 26.08
N VAL A 482 0.70 11.67 26.93
CA VAL A 482 0.14 10.89 28.04
C VAL A 482 -0.15 11.84 29.19
N VAL A 483 -1.40 11.84 29.67
CA VAL A 483 -1.78 12.68 30.81
C VAL A 483 -1.13 12.09 32.08
N PRO A 484 -0.41 12.90 32.89
CA PRO A 484 0.23 12.42 34.12
C PRO A 484 -0.76 11.69 35.03
N ASP A 485 -0.30 10.61 35.66
CA ASP A 485 -1.06 9.79 36.60
C ASP A 485 -2.38 9.21 36.02
N SER A 486 -2.43 9.04 34.69
CA SER A 486 -3.61 8.57 33.97
C SER A 486 -3.26 7.68 32.79
N THR A 487 -4.23 6.87 32.35
CA THR A 487 -4.16 6.10 31.09
C THR A 487 -4.73 6.89 29.91
N GLU A 488 -5.16 8.13 30.15
CA GLU A 488 -5.69 9.03 29.13
C GLU A 488 -4.58 9.63 28.27
N THR A 489 -4.86 9.77 26.96
CA THR A 489 -3.91 10.38 26.03
C THR A 489 -4.57 11.44 25.15
N LEU A 490 -3.90 12.56 24.99
CA LEU A 490 -4.35 13.68 24.17
C LEU A 490 -3.52 13.78 22.89
N PRO A 491 -4.13 14.13 21.74
CA PRO A 491 -3.37 14.50 20.56
C PRO A 491 -2.53 15.75 20.83
N TRP A 492 -1.31 15.81 20.30
CA TRP A 492 -0.52 17.03 20.33
C TRP A 492 -1.32 18.21 19.72
N GLY A 493 -1.28 19.36 20.40
CA GLY A 493 -2.09 20.55 20.07
C GLY A 493 -3.43 20.63 20.80
N HIS A 494 -3.82 19.62 21.59
CA HIS A 494 -4.98 19.74 22.46
C HIS A 494 -4.79 20.87 23.48
N TRP A 495 -5.86 21.63 23.78
CA TRP A 495 -5.76 22.84 24.60
C TRP A 495 -5.44 22.57 26.08
N ARG A 496 -5.66 21.33 26.52
CA ARG A 496 -5.34 20.83 27.88
C ARG A 496 -3.86 20.47 28.05
N ILE A 497 -3.07 20.42 26.97
CA ILE A 497 -1.65 20.09 27.07
C ILE A 497 -0.91 21.36 27.56
N PRO A 498 -0.21 21.29 28.70
CA PRO A 498 0.57 22.42 29.19
C PRO A 498 1.74 22.72 28.24
N PHE A 499 2.04 24.01 28.06
CA PHE A 499 3.13 24.51 27.21
C PHE A 499 4.50 24.34 27.85
#